data_AF-W6MTG2-F1
#
_entry.id   AF-W6MTG2-F1
#
_cell.length_a   1.000
_cell.length_b   1.000
_cell.length_c   1.000
_cell.angle_alpha   90.00
_cell.angle_beta   90.00
_cell.angle_gamma   90.00
#
_symmetry.space_group_name_H-M   'P 1'
#
loop_
_entity.id
_entity.type
_entity.pdbx_description
1 polymer ?
#
loop_
_entity_poly.entity_id
_entity_poly.type
_entity_poly.pdbx_seq_one_letter_code
_entity_poly.pdbx_strand_id
1 'polypeptide(L)'
;MGNDGGTLPSRSEILGKPRKREKKPTNYWRFDRLTKKRLMPPIVADSRGNMFNKETVLEMLLNGERMTHLRGIKDVTQLNFQINPKTGNLQCPITLKDQNVENPDPFVFLPCGDVMSKKIVDELLLSKGKGDTELKCPVCDKPTRDTGVIQINSDTGKLKVKKRKTTESK
;
A
#
# COMPACT_ATOMS: atom_id res chain seq x y z
N MET A 1 2.31 62.48 -24.17
CA MET A 1 1.22 61.54 -24.50
C MET A 1 1.86 60.25 -24.97
N GLY A 2 1.98 59.26 -24.08
CA GLY A 2 1.37 57.95 -24.33
C GLY A 2 2.43 56.85 -24.35
N ASN A 3 3.11 56.62 -23.23
CA ASN A 3 3.97 55.44 -23.07
C ASN A 3 3.09 54.30 -22.54
N ASP A 4 2.36 53.67 -23.46
CA ASP A 4 1.58 52.46 -23.17
C ASP A 4 2.56 51.34 -22.83
N GLY A 5 2.70 51.10 -21.53
CA GLY A 5 3.53 50.06 -20.97
C GLY A 5 2.99 48.70 -21.39
N GLY A 6 3.59 48.15 -22.45
CA GLY A 6 3.36 46.78 -22.89
C GLY A 6 3.47 45.84 -21.71
N THR A 7 2.32 45.30 -21.30
CA THR A 7 2.19 44.45 -20.13
C THR A 7 2.87 43.12 -20.47
N LEU A 8 4.03 42.86 -19.88
CA LEU A 8 4.67 41.55 -20.03
C LEU A 8 3.72 40.47 -19.48
N PRO A 9 3.29 39.49 -20.30
CA PRO A 9 2.40 38.44 -19.83
C PRO A 9 3.10 37.63 -18.75
N SER A 10 2.35 37.31 -17.70
CA SER A 10 2.90 36.61 -16.55
C SER A 10 3.32 35.20 -16.96
N ARG A 11 4.41 34.68 -16.38
CA ARG A 11 4.96 33.34 -16.67
C ARG A 11 3.90 32.22 -16.65
N SER A 12 2.85 32.39 -15.84
CA SER A 12 1.71 31.47 -15.71
C SER A 12 0.80 31.42 -16.93
N GLU A 13 0.70 32.50 -17.71
CA GLU A 13 -0.06 32.57 -18.97
C GLU A 13 0.70 31.90 -20.10
N ILE A 14 2.03 32.05 -20.12
CA ILE A 14 2.92 31.43 -21.12
C ILE A 14 3.05 29.92 -20.88
N LEU A 15 3.15 29.48 -19.62
CA LEU A 15 3.44 28.09 -19.27
C LEU A 15 2.20 27.20 -19.06
N GLY A 16 1.00 27.75 -19.25
CA GLY A 16 -0.26 27.05 -18.98
C GLY A 16 -0.45 26.75 -17.49
N LYS A 17 -1.72 26.75 -17.03
CA LYS A 17 -2.02 26.41 -15.64
C LYS A 17 -1.46 25.01 -15.34
N PRO A 18 -0.77 24.79 -14.20
CA PRO A 18 -0.31 23.45 -13.85
C PRO A 18 -1.51 22.52 -13.90
N ARG A 19 -1.41 21.45 -14.72
CA ARG A 19 -2.47 20.44 -14.84
C ARG A 19 -2.93 20.09 -13.44
N LYS A 20 -4.22 20.32 -13.17
CA LYS A 20 -4.87 19.96 -11.91
C LYS A 20 -4.49 18.51 -11.67
N ARG A 21 -3.60 18.26 -10.70
CA ARG A 21 -3.19 16.90 -10.34
C ARG A 21 -4.50 16.17 -10.05
N GLU A 22 -4.80 15.14 -10.84
CA GLU A 22 -5.97 14.29 -10.59
C GLU A 22 -5.95 13.95 -9.11
N LYS A 23 -7.07 14.22 -8.43
CA LYS A 23 -7.19 13.96 -6.99
C LYS A 23 -6.81 12.49 -6.80
N LYS A 24 -5.67 12.27 -6.15
CA LYS A 24 -5.17 10.94 -5.77
C LYS A 24 -6.37 10.17 -5.23
N PRO A 25 -6.59 8.89 -5.63
CA PRO A 25 -7.66 8.12 -5.04
C PRO A 25 -7.42 8.12 -3.53
N THR A 26 -8.30 8.79 -2.79
CA THR A 26 -8.15 9.06 -1.36
C THR A 26 -8.26 7.78 -0.53
N ASN A 27 -8.53 6.64 -1.17
CA ASN A 27 -8.90 5.41 -0.49
C ASN A 27 -8.10 4.18 -0.96
N TYR A 28 -6.77 4.27 -0.92
CA TYR A 28 -5.86 3.14 -1.21
C TYR A 28 -6.15 1.87 -0.38
N TRP A 29 -6.90 2.01 0.70
CA TRP A 29 -7.33 0.93 1.58
C TRP A 29 -8.47 0.09 1.03
N ARG A 30 -9.19 0.58 0.02
CA ARG A 30 -10.37 -0.09 -0.55
C ARG A 30 -10.16 -0.58 -1.97
N PHE A 31 -9.05 -0.22 -2.61
CA PHE A 31 -8.83 -0.49 -4.03
C PHE A 31 -7.51 -1.20 -4.28
N ASP A 32 -7.57 -2.19 -5.18
CA ASP A 32 -6.44 -2.93 -5.68
C ASP A 32 -5.44 -1.98 -6.35
N ARG A 33 -4.17 -2.11 -5.97
CA ARG A 33 -3.13 -1.19 -6.46
C ARG A 33 -2.86 -1.37 -7.96
N LEU A 34 -3.01 -2.58 -8.51
CA LEU A 34 -2.78 -2.95 -9.90
C LEU A 34 -3.98 -2.59 -10.78
N THR A 35 -5.18 -3.05 -10.43
CA THR A 35 -6.38 -2.96 -11.29
C THR A 35 -7.33 -1.81 -10.95
N LYS A 36 -7.17 -1.18 -9.77
CA LYS A 36 -8.11 -0.20 -9.20
C LYS A 36 -9.52 -0.73 -8.94
N LYS A 37 -9.73 -2.05 -9.03
CA LYS A 37 -10.97 -2.70 -8.58
C LYS A 37 -11.09 -2.65 -7.07
N ARG A 38 -12.30 -2.82 -6.53
CA ARG A 38 -12.50 -2.91 -5.07
C ARG A 38 -11.74 -4.12 -4.52
N LEU A 39 -11.10 -3.94 -3.38
CA LEU A 39 -10.45 -5.03 -2.68
C LEU A 39 -11.49 -6.02 -2.15
N MET A 40 -11.27 -7.31 -2.39
CA MET A 40 -12.12 -8.42 -1.97
C MET A 40 -11.25 -9.52 -1.35
N PRO A 41 -11.69 -10.13 -0.23
CA PRO A 41 -10.97 -11.26 0.34
C PRO A 41 -10.98 -12.45 -0.64
N PRO A 42 -9.86 -13.19 -0.79
CA PRO A 42 -8.59 -13.01 -0.08
C PRO A 42 -7.74 -11.85 -0.64
N ILE A 43 -7.34 -10.93 0.25
CA ILE A 43 -6.42 -9.83 -0.06
C ILE A 43 -4.99 -10.26 0.23
N VAL A 44 -4.06 -9.83 -0.61
CA VAL A 44 -2.63 -10.06 -0.44
C VAL A 44 -1.86 -8.75 -0.45
N ALA A 45 -0.71 -8.71 0.23
CA ALA A 45 0.22 -7.59 0.19
C ALA A 45 1.62 -8.01 -0.24
N ASP A 46 2.32 -7.10 -0.92
CA ASP A 46 3.72 -7.26 -1.28
C ASP A 46 4.67 -6.82 -0.14
N SER A 47 5.98 -6.99 -0.35
CA SER A 47 7.03 -6.53 0.57
C SER A 47 7.09 -5.02 0.80
N ARG A 48 6.31 -4.22 0.05
CA ARG A 48 6.25 -2.75 0.15
C ARG A 48 4.97 -2.27 0.83
N GLY A 49 4.06 -3.19 1.17
CA GLY A 49 2.76 -2.89 1.75
C GLY A 49 1.70 -2.42 0.74
N ASN A 50 1.88 -2.65 -0.56
CA ASN A 50 0.81 -2.50 -1.54
C ASN A 50 -0.17 -3.66 -1.42
N MET A 51 -1.47 -3.36 -1.45
CA MET A 51 -2.53 -4.36 -1.38
C MET A 51 -3.10 -4.67 -2.76
N PHE A 52 -3.39 -5.95 -2.96
CA PHE A 52 -3.93 -6.51 -4.20
C PHE A 52 -4.97 -7.59 -3.88
N ASN A 53 -5.90 -7.80 -4.81
CA ASN A 53 -6.71 -9.00 -4.81
C ASN A 53 -5.84 -10.19 -5.21
N LYS A 54 -6.03 -11.35 -4.56
CA LYS A 54 -5.27 -12.55 -4.92
C LYS A 54 -5.47 -12.94 -6.38
N GLU A 55 -6.71 -12.78 -6.89
CA GLU A 55 -7.07 -13.06 -8.27
C GLU A 55 -6.26 -12.22 -9.27
N THR A 56 -6.14 -10.91 -9.02
CA THR A 56 -5.45 -9.98 -9.94
C THR A 56 -3.95 -10.27 -10.00
N VAL A 57 -3.35 -10.66 -8.87
CA VAL A 57 -1.94 -11.10 -8.82
C VAL A 57 -1.75 -12.40 -9.60
N LEU A 58 -2.66 -13.36 -9.45
CA LEU A 58 -2.59 -14.62 -10.19
C LEU A 58 -2.74 -14.41 -11.70
N GLU A 59 -3.72 -13.62 -12.13
CA GLU A 59 -3.90 -13.24 -13.54
C GLU A 59 -2.64 -12.58 -14.11
N MET A 60 -2.06 -11.62 -13.39
CA MET A 60 -0.82 -10.95 -13.79
C MET A 60 0.32 -11.96 -13.99
N LEU A 61 0.52 -12.87 -13.03
CA LEU A 61 1.59 -13.87 -13.09
C LEU A 61 1.37 -14.88 -14.21
N LEU A 62 0.13 -15.32 -14.45
CA LEU A 62 -0.24 -16.22 -15.54
C LEU A 62 -0.01 -15.57 -16.92
N ASN A 63 -0.28 -14.28 -17.05
CA ASN A 63 0.01 -13.49 -18.26
C ASN A 63 1.51 -13.22 -18.46
N GLY A 64 2.38 -13.72 -17.57
CA GLY A 64 3.82 -13.52 -17.63
C GLY A 64 4.27 -12.09 -17.27
N GLU A 65 3.35 -11.25 -16.79
CA GLU A 65 3.66 -9.92 -16.29
C GLU A 65 4.32 -10.01 -14.90
N ARG A 66 5.35 -9.21 -14.67
CA ARG A 66 6.08 -9.19 -13.38
C ARG A 66 6.40 -7.76 -12.99
N MET A 67 6.36 -7.49 -11.69
CA MET A 67 6.86 -6.25 -11.11
C MET A 67 8.21 -6.49 -10.44
N THR A 68 8.93 -5.41 -10.13
CA THR A 68 10.25 -5.50 -9.47
C THR A 68 10.19 -6.19 -8.11
N HIS A 69 9.07 -6.03 -7.40
CA HIS A 69 8.81 -6.54 -6.05
C HIS A 69 7.79 -7.70 -6.04
N LEU A 70 7.24 -8.07 -7.20
CA LEU A 70 6.25 -9.12 -7.33
C LEU A 70 6.60 -9.99 -8.55
N ARG A 71 7.34 -11.06 -8.31
CA ARG A 71 7.83 -12.00 -9.34
C ARG A 71 7.15 -13.37 -9.24
N GLY A 72 6.58 -13.70 -8.09
CA GLY A 72 5.78 -14.90 -7.89
C GLY A 72 4.92 -14.84 -6.63
N ILE A 73 4.16 -15.92 -6.39
CA ILE A 73 3.22 -16.04 -5.26
C ILE A 73 3.95 -15.98 -3.90
N LYS A 74 5.22 -16.36 -3.84
CA LYS A 74 6.03 -16.28 -2.61
C LYS A 74 6.35 -14.85 -2.19
N ASP A 75 6.25 -13.89 -3.11
CA ASP A 75 6.54 -12.48 -2.82
C ASP A 75 5.33 -11.74 -2.21
N VAL A 76 4.19 -12.44 -2.05
CA VAL A 76 2.99 -11.88 -1.43
C VAL A 76 2.61 -12.64 -0.16
N THR A 77 2.12 -11.88 0.81
CA THR A 77 1.55 -12.41 2.05
C THR A 77 0.04 -12.20 2.03
N GLN A 78 -0.72 -13.24 2.30
CA GLN A 78 -2.18 -13.11 2.45
C GLN A 78 -2.47 -12.39 3.76
N LEU A 79 -3.28 -11.33 3.69
CA LEU A 79 -3.60 -10.50 4.84
C LEU A 79 -4.83 -11.03 5.58
N ASN A 80 -4.72 -11.08 6.90
CA ASN A 80 -5.81 -11.35 7.84
C ASN A 80 -6.11 -10.05 8.57
N PHE A 81 -7.31 -9.53 8.37
CA PHE A 81 -7.78 -8.34 9.04
C PHE A 81 -9.25 -8.44 9.37
N GLN A 82 -9.66 -7.71 10.41
CA GLN A 82 -11.06 -7.60 10.77
C GLN A 82 -11.69 -6.44 10.01
N ILE A 83 -12.93 -6.63 9.56
CA ILE A 83 -13.74 -5.56 8.99
C ILE A 83 -14.81 -5.25 10.03
N ASN A 84 -14.90 -3.99 10.42
CA ASN A 84 -15.97 -3.55 11.30
C ASN A 84 -17.30 -3.64 10.54
N PRO A 85 -18.28 -4.43 11.02
CA PRO A 85 -19.55 -4.63 10.31
C PRO A 85 -20.40 -3.35 10.23
N LYS A 86 -20.18 -2.38 11.13
CA LYS A 86 -20.93 -1.11 11.15
C LYS A 86 -20.41 -0.11 10.13
N THR A 87 -19.09 0.02 10.01
CA THR A 87 -18.45 1.04 9.16
C THR A 87 -17.96 0.49 7.83
N GLY A 88 -17.82 -0.83 7.72
CA GLY A 88 -17.21 -1.49 6.57
C GLY A 88 -15.72 -1.17 6.41
N ASN A 89 -15.10 -0.59 7.45
CA ASN A 89 -13.69 -0.23 7.45
C ASN A 89 -12.84 -1.34 8.07
N LEU A 90 -11.56 -1.31 7.70
CA LEU A 90 -10.53 -2.16 8.27
C LEU A 90 -10.37 -1.82 9.76
N GLN A 91 -10.46 -2.80 10.64
CA GLN A 91 -10.39 -2.63 12.09
C GLN A 91 -9.18 -3.37 12.64
N CYS A 92 -8.43 -2.70 13.53
CA CYS A 92 -7.33 -3.35 14.24
C CYS A 92 -7.88 -4.38 15.23
N PRO A 93 -7.42 -5.64 15.21
CA PRO A 93 -7.93 -6.69 16.10
C PRO A 93 -7.63 -6.44 17.58
N ILE A 94 -6.62 -5.61 17.89
CA ILE A 94 -6.17 -5.36 19.27
C ILE A 94 -6.73 -4.05 19.82
N THR A 95 -6.59 -2.95 19.08
CA THR A 95 -7.10 -1.64 19.54
C THR A 95 -8.58 -1.44 19.27
N LEU A 96 -9.19 -2.30 18.44
CA LEU A 96 -10.57 -2.16 17.95
C LEU A 96 -10.85 -0.83 17.24
N LYS A 97 -9.79 -0.10 16.87
CA LYS A 97 -9.90 1.17 16.14
C LYS A 97 -10.04 0.88 14.65
N ASP A 98 -11.03 1.53 14.07
CA ASP A 98 -11.23 1.54 12.62
C ASP A 98 -10.16 2.39 11.94
N GLN A 99 -9.78 1.98 10.74
CA GLN A 99 -8.93 2.75 9.86
C GLN A 99 -9.69 4.02 9.44
N ASN A 100 -9.21 5.16 9.90
CA ASN A 100 -9.74 6.47 9.53
C ASN A 100 -9.28 6.81 8.11
N VAL A 101 -10.21 7.21 7.24
CA VAL A 101 -9.90 7.56 5.84
C VAL A 101 -9.36 8.99 5.72
N GLU A 102 -9.73 9.88 6.63
CA GLU A 102 -9.28 11.29 6.64
C GLU A 102 -7.90 11.44 7.26
N ASN A 103 -7.66 10.77 8.38
CA ASN A 103 -6.35 10.73 9.04
C ASN A 103 -5.96 9.27 9.36
N PRO A 104 -5.47 8.50 8.36
CA PRO A 104 -5.18 7.09 8.54
C PRO A 104 -4.04 6.89 9.52
N ASP A 105 -4.35 6.30 10.68
CA ASP A 105 -3.34 5.68 11.51
C ASP A 105 -2.56 4.64 10.68
N PRO A 106 -1.23 4.56 10.79
CA PRO A 106 -0.45 3.56 10.07
C PRO A 106 -0.78 2.15 10.59
N PHE A 107 -1.16 1.26 9.68
CA PHE A 107 -1.26 -0.18 9.95
C PHE A 107 -0.04 -0.89 9.38
N VAL A 108 0.34 -1.97 10.05
CA VAL A 108 1.41 -2.88 9.67
C VAL A 108 0.85 -4.29 9.58
N PHE A 109 1.51 -5.14 8.81
CA PHE A 109 1.30 -6.57 8.87
C PHE A 109 2.61 -7.29 9.17
N LEU A 110 2.47 -8.46 9.79
CA LEU A 110 3.58 -9.35 10.09
C LEU A 110 3.64 -10.51 9.06
N PRO A 111 4.72 -11.29 9.01
CA PRO A 111 4.84 -12.41 8.07
C PRO A 111 3.77 -13.50 8.26
N CYS A 112 3.11 -13.54 9.42
CA CYS A 112 1.96 -14.41 9.65
C CYS A 112 0.69 -13.98 8.89
N GLY A 113 0.66 -12.76 8.34
CA GLY A 113 -0.47 -12.18 7.63
C GLY A 113 -1.35 -11.26 8.47
N ASP A 114 -1.20 -11.23 9.79
CA ASP A 114 -2.08 -10.44 10.66
C ASP A 114 -1.79 -8.95 10.54
N VAL A 115 -2.85 -8.16 10.37
CA VAL A 115 -2.82 -6.70 10.23
C VAL A 115 -3.17 -6.04 11.56
N MET A 116 -2.39 -5.05 11.97
CA MET A 116 -2.57 -4.32 13.24
C MET A 116 -2.05 -2.89 13.16
N SER A 117 -2.35 -2.08 14.18
CA SER A 117 -1.85 -0.70 14.26
C SER A 117 -0.35 -0.68 14.56
N LYS A 118 0.40 0.16 13.85
CA LYS A 118 1.85 0.35 14.04
C LYS A 118 2.20 0.73 15.48
N LYS A 119 1.36 1.53 16.14
CA LYS A 119 1.57 2.00 17.52
C LYS A 119 1.83 0.84 18.50
N ILE A 120 1.07 -0.24 18.36
CA ILE A 120 1.18 -1.42 19.21
C ILE A 120 2.52 -2.12 18.96
N VAL A 121 2.88 -2.28 17.69
CA VAL A 121 4.14 -2.95 17.33
C VAL A 121 5.35 -2.13 17.75
N ASP A 122 5.31 -0.80 17.56
CA ASP A 122 6.38 0.10 18.01
C ASP A 122 6.53 0.04 19.54
N GLU A 123 5.45 0.00 20.31
CA GLU A 123 5.47 -0.15 21.77
C GLU A 123 6.03 -1.51 22.22
N LEU A 124 5.68 -2.59 21.49
CA LEU A 124 6.25 -3.92 21.72
C LEU A 124 7.74 -4.01 21.36
N LEU A 125 8.18 -3.24 20.37
CA LEU A 125 9.61 -3.16 20.00
C LEU A 125 10.39 -2.30 21.00
N LEU A 126 9.80 -1.23 21.52
CA LEU A 126 10.40 -0.35 22.54
C LEU A 126 10.55 -1.04 23.90
N SER A 127 9.61 -1.92 24.26
CA SER A 127 9.66 -2.68 25.52
C SER A 127 10.68 -3.82 25.49
N LYS A 128 11.15 -4.23 24.31
CA LYS A 128 12.25 -5.20 24.18
C LYS A 128 13.59 -4.49 24.22
N GLY A 129 14.54 -5.04 24.99
CA GLY A 129 15.90 -4.53 25.08
C GLY A 129 16.62 -4.60 23.73
N LYS A 130 17.60 -3.71 23.52
CA LYS A 130 18.51 -3.76 22.35
C LYS A 130 19.26 -5.11 22.34
N GLY A 131 18.78 -6.09 21.57
CA GLY A 131 19.41 -7.40 21.44
C GLY A 131 18.44 -8.52 21.04
N ASP A 132 17.15 -8.39 21.37
CA ASP A 132 16.15 -9.41 21.05
C ASP A 132 15.48 -9.15 19.69
N THR A 133 15.90 -9.87 18.65
CA THR A 133 15.33 -9.79 17.30
C THR A 133 14.03 -10.59 17.13
N GLU A 134 13.63 -11.37 18.14
CA GLU A 134 12.47 -12.25 18.07
C GLU A 134 11.22 -11.55 18.65
N LEU A 135 10.35 -11.06 17.78
CA LEU A 135 9.04 -10.49 18.11
C LEU A 135 7.97 -11.59 18.02
N LYS A 136 6.97 -11.61 18.90
CA LYS A 136 5.80 -12.49 18.74
C LYS A 136 4.64 -11.70 18.18
N CYS A 137 3.86 -12.28 17.27
CA CYS A 137 2.64 -11.66 16.78
C CYS A 137 1.65 -11.49 17.94
N PRO A 138 1.19 -10.28 18.27
CA PRO A 138 0.23 -10.06 19.36
C PRO A 138 -1.20 -10.54 19.03
N VAL A 139 -1.44 -11.04 17.81
CA VAL A 139 -2.75 -11.58 17.38
C VAL A 139 -2.77 -13.11 17.41
N CYS A 140 -1.69 -13.77 16.98
CA CYS A 140 -1.65 -15.24 16.84
C CYS A 140 -0.43 -15.92 17.47
N ASP A 141 0.37 -15.19 18.26
CA ASP A 141 1.55 -15.65 18.99
C ASP A 141 2.69 -16.27 18.17
N LYS A 142 2.60 -16.23 16.83
CA LYS A 142 3.66 -16.74 15.95
C LYS A 142 4.94 -15.90 16.05
N PRO A 143 6.12 -16.53 16.07
CA PRO A 143 7.38 -15.81 16.07
C PRO A 143 7.58 -15.06 14.75
N THR A 144 8.08 -13.85 14.85
CA THR A 144 8.28 -12.88 13.79
C THR A 144 9.59 -12.15 14.06
N ARG A 145 10.32 -11.78 13.01
CA ARG A 145 11.50 -10.91 13.15
C ARG A 145 11.07 -9.46 13.11
N ASP A 146 11.81 -8.60 13.80
CA ASP A 146 11.74 -7.14 13.70
C ASP A 146 11.74 -6.62 12.24
N THR A 147 12.58 -7.22 11.39
CA THR A 147 12.65 -6.95 9.94
C THR A 147 11.42 -7.39 9.15
N GLY A 148 10.54 -8.21 9.75
CA GLY A 148 9.32 -8.73 9.13
C GLY A 148 8.10 -7.81 9.28
N VAL A 149 8.22 -6.68 9.98
CA VAL A 149 7.12 -5.72 10.15
C VAL A 149 7.03 -4.83 8.91
N ILE A 150 5.93 -4.93 8.17
CA ILE A 150 5.75 -4.17 6.92
C ILE A 150 4.57 -3.22 7.06
N GLN A 151 4.80 -1.93 6.83
CA GLN A 151 3.74 -0.92 6.87
C GLN A 151 2.89 -0.96 5.60
N ILE A 152 1.58 -1.06 5.78
CA ILE A 152 0.60 -1.03 4.70
C ILE A 152 0.55 0.38 4.11
N ASN A 153 0.60 0.44 2.78
CA ASN A 153 0.50 1.67 2.00
C ASN A 153 1.48 2.76 2.46
N SER A 154 2.72 2.37 2.80
CA SER A 154 3.83 3.33 2.91
C SER A 154 3.94 4.09 1.59
N ASP A 155 4.16 5.41 1.61
CA ASP A 155 4.06 6.33 0.45
C ASP A 155 5.11 6.08 -0.67
N THR A 156 5.74 4.90 -0.68
CA THR A 156 6.88 4.54 -1.52
C THR A 156 6.45 4.01 -2.90
N GLY A 157 5.93 4.91 -3.72
CA GLY A 157 6.20 4.88 -5.16
C GLY A 157 5.13 4.29 -6.08
N LYS A 158 5.15 4.82 -7.31
CA LYS A 158 4.31 4.39 -8.44
C LYS A 158 4.72 2.97 -8.85
N LEU A 159 3.75 2.05 -8.99
CA LEU A 159 4.00 0.74 -9.60
C LEU A 159 4.36 0.94 -11.08
N LYS A 160 5.46 0.32 -11.53
CA LYS A 160 5.80 0.20 -12.96
C LYS A 160 5.67 -1.27 -13.32
N VAL A 161 4.60 -1.63 -14.01
CA VAL A 161 4.42 -2.97 -14.58
C VAL A 161 5.27 -3.07 -15.84
N LYS A 162 6.11 -4.10 -15.95
CA LYS A 162 6.89 -4.38 -17.17
C LYS A 162 6.22 -5.54 -17.90
N LYS A 163 5.68 -5.29 -19.09
CA LYS A 163 5.20 -6.35 -19.99
C LYS A 163 6.39 -7.06 -20.63
N ARG A 164 6.37 -8.40 -20.65
CA ARG A 164 7.32 -9.18 -21.46
C ARG A 164 6.88 -9.06 -22.92
N LYS A 165 7.79 -8.62 -23.80
CA LYS A 165 7.59 -8.80 -25.24
C LYS A 165 7.78 -10.29 -25.52
N THR A 166 6.70 -11.01 -25.78
CA THR A 166 6.77 -12.32 -26.43
C THR A 166 7.29 -12.08 -27.83
N THR A 167 8.55 -12.44 -28.06
CA THR A 167 9.08 -12.65 -29.41
C THR A 167 8.39 -13.89 -29.97
N GLU A 168 7.33 -13.70 -30.74
CA GLU A 168 6.89 -14.71 -31.70
C GLU A 168 7.95 -14.78 -32.80
N SER A 169 8.81 -15.80 -32.72
CA SER A 169 9.64 -16.21 -33.84
C SER A 169 8.74 -16.87 -34.87
N LYS A 170 8.61 -16.20 -36.03
CA LYS A 170 8.02 -16.74 -37.24
C LYS A 170 9.11 -17.31 -38.13
#